data_AF-A0A6P5ZK12-F1
#
_entry.id   AF-A0A6P5ZK12-F1
#
_cell.length_a   1.000
_cell.length_b   1.000
_cell.length_c   1.000
_cell.angle_alpha   90.00
_cell.angle_beta   90.00
_cell.angle_gamma   90.00
#
_symmetry.space_group_name_H-M   'P 1'
#
loop_
_entity.id
_entity.type
_entity.pdbx_description
1 polymer ?
#
loop_
_entity_poly.entity_id
_entity_poly.type
_entity_poly.pdbx_seq_one_letter_code
_entity_poly.pdbx_strand_id
1 'polypeptide(L)'
;MKQFYLKHMLIQVCGQHSNFNRVLFQVPVDSLIGKTVGLYFSEERCFPCVKFTPKLISVYQRIKQMLEEKGGEDFEIVFVSNDRDQSSFDSYFATMPWLALPFGDPTVKSLAKYFDVQGNPCLIIIGPDGKTITKQGRNLINLYQENAYPFTVAQVELLEKEIEEAAKSLPRSEYHAGHCHELTLVSEGTGGGPFICCDCDEQGSGWAYLCLECGYEVHPRCMRPVAPAGSIEGSKENVYWKLGRDVGIFSSPFFGHFNITFVSSLLN
;
A
#
# COMPACT_ATOMS: atom_id res chain seq x y z
N MET A 1 -23.09 22.38 1.36
CA MET A 1 -23.22 21.40 2.47
C MET A 1 -21.88 21.32 3.20
N LYS A 2 -21.90 21.63 4.51
CA LYS A 2 -20.83 21.60 5.56
C LYS A 2 -19.34 21.50 5.13
N GLN A 3 -18.73 22.67 5.00
CA GLN A 3 -17.31 22.93 4.77
C GLN A 3 -16.48 23.08 6.08
N PHE A 4 -16.73 22.27 7.12
CA PHE A 4 -16.39 22.69 8.50
C PHE A 4 -15.61 21.74 9.40
N TYR A 5 -14.89 20.74 8.88
CA TYR A 5 -14.09 19.89 9.78
C TYR A 5 -12.60 20.21 9.81
N LEU A 6 -12.10 21.09 8.94
CA LEU A 6 -10.69 21.51 8.97
C LEU A 6 -10.63 23.03 8.80
N LYS A 7 -10.85 23.79 9.89
CA LYS A 7 -10.63 25.25 9.91
C LYS A 7 -9.14 25.63 10.07
N HIS A 8 -8.26 24.64 10.09
CA HIS A 8 -6.89 24.77 10.56
C HIS A 8 -5.90 24.61 9.42
N MET A 9 -4.76 25.29 9.51
CA MET A 9 -3.65 25.07 8.58
C MET A 9 -3.10 23.65 8.79
N LEU A 10 -2.86 22.94 7.70
CA LEU A 10 -2.11 21.69 7.70
C LEU A 10 -0.62 22.01 7.79
N ILE A 11 0.19 21.04 8.18
CA ILE A 11 1.65 21.16 8.17
C ILE A 11 2.26 20.17 7.19
N GLN A 12 3.35 20.59 6.55
CA GLN A 12 4.16 19.78 5.66
C GLN A 12 5.63 19.94 6.02
N VAL A 13 6.39 18.84 5.99
CA VAL A 13 7.85 18.87 6.09
C VAL A 13 8.44 19.15 4.71
N CYS A 14 9.29 20.17 4.59
CA CYS A 14 10.05 20.43 3.36
C CYS A 14 11.57 20.40 3.65
N GLY A 15 12.32 19.69 2.80
CA GLY A 15 13.78 19.61 2.81
C GLY A 15 14.36 18.28 3.33
N GLN A 16 14.95 17.48 2.45
CA GLN A 16 15.80 16.32 2.78
C GLN A 16 17.29 16.59 2.50
N HIS A 17 17.76 17.82 2.70
CA HIS A 17 19.19 18.08 2.61
C HIS A 17 19.84 17.96 3.99
N SER A 18 20.80 17.05 4.06
CA SER A 18 21.65 16.74 5.18
C SER A 18 22.13 18.00 5.91
N ASN A 19 21.75 18.10 7.19
CA ASN A 19 22.16 19.06 8.22
C ASN A 19 21.38 20.39 8.32
N PHE A 20 20.77 20.55 9.50
CA PHE A 20 20.15 21.73 10.13
C PHE A 20 18.70 22.11 9.78
N ASN A 21 17.84 21.96 10.79
CA ASN A 21 16.45 22.43 10.96
C ASN A 21 15.45 22.09 9.85
N ARG A 22 14.64 21.03 10.08
CA ARG A 22 13.43 20.76 9.30
C ARG A 22 12.45 21.92 9.51
N VAL A 23 12.06 22.59 8.42
CA VAL A 23 11.09 23.68 8.46
C VAL A 23 9.69 23.11 8.20
N LEU A 24 8.78 23.32 9.14
CA LEU A 24 7.35 23.05 8.95
C LEU A 24 6.72 24.24 8.22
N PHE A 25 6.10 23.96 7.08
CA PHE A 25 5.31 24.96 6.36
C PHE A 25 3.84 24.73 6.62
N GLN A 26 3.10 25.82 6.76
CA GLN A 26 1.65 25.77 6.88
C GLN A 26 1.02 25.74 5.49
N VAL A 27 0.11 24.79 5.27
CA VAL A 27 -0.62 24.59 4.02
C VAL A 27 -2.11 24.83 4.27
N PRO A 28 -2.78 25.73 3.51
CA PRO A 28 -4.22 25.94 3.64
C PRO A 28 -4.99 24.67 3.27
N VAL A 29 -6.03 24.34 4.03
CA VAL A 29 -6.93 23.21 3.74
C VAL A 29 -7.61 23.36 2.39
N ASP A 30 -7.86 24.58 1.93
CA ASP A 30 -8.47 24.85 0.63
C ASP A 30 -7.64 24.29 -0.54
N SER A 31 -6.35 24.05 -0.34
CA SER A 31 -5.49 23.36 -1.32
C SER A 31 -5.90 21.89 -1.57
N LEU A 32 -6.75 21.32 -0.72
CA LEU A 32 -7.30 19.97 -0.85
C LEU A 32 -8.63 19.91 -1.60
N ILE A 33 -9.25 21.06 -1.93
CA ILE A 33 -10.54 21.09 -2.62
C ILE A 33 -10.40 20.43 -4.01
N GLY A 34 -11.32 19.52 -4.32
CA GLY A 34 -11.32 18.79 -5.58
C GLY A 34 -10.32 17.63 -5.65
N LYS A 35 -9.61 17.33 -4.57
CA LYS A 35 -8.69 16.18 -4.47
C LYS A 35 -9.37 14.99 -3.82
N THR A 36 -8.90 13.79 -4.14
CA THR A 36 -9.13 12.63 -3.28
C THR A 36 -8.18 12.73 -2.09
N VAL A 37 -8.70 12.62 -0.87
CA VAL A 37 -7.93 12.79 0.37
C VAL A 37 -8.01 11.56 1.24
N GLY A 38 -6.85 11.03 1.65
CA GLY A 38 -6.75 10.00 2.67
C GLY A 38 -6.51 10.60 4.07
N LEU A 39 -7.45 10.44 5.00
CA LEU A 39 -7.20 10.72 6.42
C LEU A 39 -6.55 9.50 7.07
N TYR A 40 -5.27 9.63 7.41
CA TYR A 40 -4.46 8.53 7.94
C TYR A 40 -4.30 8.63 9.46
N PHE A 41 -5.06 7.82 10.20
CA PHE A 41 -4.96 7.71 11.66
C PHE A 41 -3.90 6.68 12.03
N SER A 42 -2.85 7.13 12.73
CA SER A 42 -1.71 6.30 13.09
C SER A 42 -0.93 6.86 14.28
N GLU A 43 0.02 6.08 14.80
CA GLU A 43 0.93 6.43 15.90
C GLU A 43 2.25 5.67 15.77
N GLU A 44 3.36 6.23 16.29
CA GLU A 44 4.72 5.71 16.12
C GLU A 44 4.91 4.32 16.76
N ARG A 45 4.35 4.12 17.96
CA ARG A 45 4.58 2.92 18.80
C ARG A 45 3.50 1.85 18.63
N CYS A 46 2.93 1.76 17.44
CA CYS A 46 1.93 0.77 17.07
C CYS A 46 2.55 -0.21 16.05
N PHE A 47 2.74 -1.47 16.44
CA PHE A 47 3.39 -2.47 15.57
C PHE A 47 2.69 -2.62 14.19
N PRO A 48 1.35 -2.70 14.11
CA PRO A 48 0.65 -2.69 12.81
C PRO A 48 0.90 -1.41 11.99
N CYS A 49 1.09 -0.27 12.65
CA CYS A 49 1.33 1.03 12.03
C CYS A 49 2.71 1.14 11.41
N VAL A 50 3.74 0.68 12.14
CA VAL A 50 5.13 0.65 11.67
C VAL A 50 5.28 -0.26 10.43
N LYS A 51 4.53 -1.37 10.37
CA LYS A 51 4.47 -2.22 9.17
C LYS A 51 3.74 -1.56 8.00
N PHE A 52 2.64 -0.86 8.25
CA PHE A 52 1.79 -0.31 7.18
C PHE A 52 2.32 0.98 6.55
N THR A 53 2.92 1.89 7.33
CA THR A 53 3.36 3.20 6.81
C THR A 53 4.32 3.12 5.63
N PRO A 54 5.39 2.29 5.64
CA PRO A 54 6.28 2.18 4.48
C PRO A 54 5.55 1.74 3.19
N LYS A 55 4.56 0.86 3.32
CA LYS A 55 3.72 0.43 2.20
C LYS A 55 2.84 1.57 1.69
N LEU A 56 2.19 2.29 2.60
CA LEU A 56 1.37 3.44 2.24
C LEU A 56 2.21 4.55 1.55
N ILE A 57 3.44 4.77 2.00
CA ILE A 57 4.39 5.69 1.33
C ILE A 57 4.65 5.25 -0.12
N SER A 58 4.96 3.96 -0.33
CA SER A 58 5.23 3.45 -1.67
C SER A 58 4.02 3.59 -2.59
N VAL A 59 2.82 3.23 -2.11
CA VAL A 59 1.58 3.35 -2.89
C VAL A 59 1.22 4.81 -3.17
N TYR A 60 1.37 5.69 -2.17
CA TYR A 60 1.16 7.12 -2.34
C TYR A 60 2.04 7.68 -3.47
N GLN A 61 3.34 7.39 -3.45
CA GLN A 61 4.28 7.85 -4.47
C GLN A 61 3.92 7.34 -5.87
N ARG A 62 3.52 6.06 -5.99
CA ARG A 62 3.06 5.49 -7.27
C ARG A 62 1.80 6.17 -7.80
N ILE A 63 0.81 6.42 -6.92
CA ILE A 63 -0.40 7.15 -7.31
C ILE A 63 -0.05 8.56 -7.77
N LYS A 64 0.79 9.29 -7.03
CA LYS A 64 1.23 10.65 -7.42
C LYS A 64 1.89 10.65 -8.81
N GLN A 65 2.81 9.70 -9.05
CA GLN A 65 3.47 9.55 -10.36
C GLN A 65 2.46 9.27 -11.48
N MET A 66 1.53 8.33 -11.27
CA MET A 66 0.49 7.99 -12.27
C MET A 66 -0.41 9.19 -12.60
N LEU A 67 -0.68 10.07 -11.63
CA LEU A 67 -1.51 11.25 -11.81
C LEU A 67 -0.78 12.39 -12.52
N GLU A 68 0.52 12.57 -12.25
CA GLU A 68 1.39 13.50 -12.98
C GLU A 68 1.43 13.16 -14.48
N GLU A 69 1.50 11.88 -14.83
CA GLU A 69 1.53 11.41 -16.22
C GLU A 69 0.20 11.59 -16.95
N LYS A 70 -0.93 11.34 -16.27
CA LYS A 70 -2.27 11.36 -16.88
C LYS A 70 -2.88 12.76 -16.99
N GLY A 71 -2.45 13.70 -16.15
CA GLY A 71 -3.06 15.04 -16.02
C GLY A 71 -4.51 14.96 -15.55
N GLY A 72 -4.77 15.16 -14.26
CA GLY A 72 -6.14 15.01 -13.72
C GLY A 72 -6.26 15.18 -12.20
N GLU A 73 -7.29 14.56 -11.61
CA GLU A 73 -7.64 14.58 -10.19
C GLU A 73 -6.42 14.24 -9.31
N ASP A 74 -6.16 15.05 -8.29
CA ASP A 74 -4.98 14.88 -7.43
C ASP A 74 -5.31 14.03 -6.18
N PHE A 75 -4.29 13.39 -5.62
CA PHE A 75 -4.36 12.59 -4.40
C PHE A 75 -3.46 13.19 -3.33
N GLU A 76 -3.96 13.28 -2.10
CA GLU A 76 -3.18 13.72 -0.95
C GLU A 76 -3.54 12.92 0.30
N ILE A 77 -2.59 12.78 1.22
CA ILE A 77 -2.82 12.16 2.54
C ILE A 77 -2.63 13.22 3.63
N VAL A 78 -3.51 13.19 4.62
CA VAL A 78 -3.38 13.98 5.85
C VAL A 78 -3.21 13.03 7.02
N PHE A 79 -2.03 13.05 7.63
CA PHE A 79 -1.73 12.34 8.86
C PHE A 79 -2.51 12.96 10.03
N VAL A 80 -3.26 12.11 10.71
CA VAL A 80 -4.06 12.40 11.89
C VAL A 80 -3.46 11.61 13.05
N SER A 81 -2.51 12.22 13.75
CA SER A 81 -1.74 11.53 14.78
C SER A 81 -2.56 11.18 16.02
N ASN A 82 -2.33 9.97 16.52
CA ASN A 82 -2.77 9.49 17.83
C ASN A 82 -1.61 9.41 18.84
N ASP A 83 -0.43 9.97 18.50
CA ASP A 83 0.73 10.00 19.39
C ASP A 83 0.43 10.77 20.68
N ARG A 84 1.10 10.37 21.76
CA ARG A 84 0.84 10.93 23.11
C ARG A 84 1.66 12.17 23.41
N ASP A 85 2.70 12.43 22.63
CA ASP A 85 3.63 13.54 22.83
C ASP A 85 4.17 14.06 21.48
N GLN A 86 4.58 15.33 21.50
CA GLN A 86 5.10 16.05 20.33
C GLN A 86 6.34 15.36 19.73
N SER A 87 7.21 14.78 20.55
CA SER A 87 8.45 14.15 20.06
C SER A 87 8.17 12.92 19.21
N SER A 88 7.23 12.09 19.64
CA SER A 88 6.81 10.89 18.89
C SER A 88 6.12 11.30 17.59
N PHE A 89 5.26 12.33 17.64
CA PHE A 89 4.66 12.92 16.44
C PHE A 89 5.71 13.41 15.44
N ASP A 90 6.65 14.24 15.88
CA ASP A 90 7.66 14.86 15.01
C ASP A 90 8.58 13.80 14.37
N SER A 91 9.01 12.81 15.16
CA SER A 91 9.84 11.68 14.69
C SER A 91 9.12 10.91 13.58
N TYR A 92 7.87 10.54 13.84
CA TYR A 92 7.11 9.69 12.94
C TYR A 92 6.64 10.43 11.68
N PHE A 93 6.06 11.62 11.84
CA PHE A 93 5.58 12.44 10.73
C PHE A 93 6.72 12.78 9.76
N ALA A 94 7.93 12.98 10.26
CA ALA A 94 9.06 13.29 9.38
C ALA A 94 9.51 12.13 8.47
N THR A 95 8.96 10.93 8.64
CA THR A 95 9.13 9.82 7.70
C THR A 95 8.14 9.86 6.53
N MET A 96 7.12 10.71 6.60
CA MET A 96 5.98 10.70 5.71
C MET A 96 6.07 11.83 4.66
N PRO A 97 5.78 11.57 3.37
CA PRO A 97 5.90 12.55 2.28
C PRO A 97 4.64 13.41 2.08
N TRP A 98 3.72 13.42 3.05
CA TRP A 98 2.39 14.02 2.94
C TRP A 98 2.12 15.05 4.06
N LEU A 99 0.88 15.54 4.16
CA LEU A 99 0.49 16.59 5.12
C LEU A 99 0.14 15.99 6.50
N ALA A 100 0.08 16.82 7.53
CA ALA A 100 -0.47 16.44 8.83
C ALA A 100 -1.36 17.53 9.43
N LEU A 101 -2.26 17.12 10.34
CA LEU A 101 -2.79 18.04 11.33
C LEU A 101 -1.69 18.38 12.34
N PRO A 102 -1.61 19.64 12.79
CA PRO A 102 -0.72 20.00 13.90
C PRO A 102 -0.99 19.11 15.12
N PHE A 103 0.09 18.72 15.82
CA PHE A 103 -0.04 17.98 17.06
C PHE A 103 -0.92 18.74 18.07
N GLY A 104 -1.81 18.01 18.74
CA GLY A 104 -2.76 18.59 19.71
C GLY A 104 -3.96 19.31 19.10
N ASP A 105 -4.13 19.31 17.77
CA ASP A 105 -5.31 19.90 17.13
C ASP A 105 -6.61 19.23 17.65
N PRO A 106 -7.59 20.00 18.17
CA PRO A 106 -8.83 19.45 18.74
C PRO A 106 -9.68 18.67 17.71
N THR A 107 -9.45 18.92 16.42
CA THR A 107 -10.11 18.25 15.31
C THR A 107 -9.82 16.75 15.28
N VAL A 108 -8.63 16.32 15.72
CA VAL A 108 -8.21 14.90 15.74
C VAL A 108 -9.27 14.03 16.44
N LYS A 109 -9.69 14.42 17.65
CA LYS A 109 -10.71 13.70 18.43
C LYS A 109 -12.08 13.72 17.76
N SER A 110 -12.43 14.83 17.12
CA SER A 110 -13.71 14.99 16.43
C SER A 110 -13.79 14.10 15.20
N LEU A 111 -12.71 14.01 14.42
CA LEU A 111 -12.63 13.13 13.25
C LEU A 111 -12.64 11.66 13.65
N ALA A 112 -11.85 11.27 14.65
CA ALA A 112 -11.83 9.89 15.14
C ALA A 112 -13.23 9.43 15.58
N LYS A 113 -13.96 10.29 16.32
CA LYS A 113 -15.34 10.02 16.73
C LYS A 113 -16.30 9.99 15.54
N TYR A 114 -16.20 10.93 14.61
CA TYR A 114 -17.10 11.01 13.45
C TYR A 114 -16.98 9.79 12.54
N PHE A 115 -15.75 9.34 12.30
CA PHE A 115 -15.49 8.18 11.45
C PHE A 115 -15.63 6.85 12.19
N ASP A 116 -15.81 6.88 13.51
CA ASP A 116 -15.86 5.71 14.37
C ASP A 116 -14.56 4.88 14.28
N VAL A 117 -13.41 5.55 14.45
CA VAL A 117 -12.09 4.93 14.36
C VAL A 117 -11.85 4.08 15.62
N GLN A 118 -11.90 2.75 15.45
CA GLN A 118 -11.75 1.78 16.53
C GLN A 118 -10.31 1.31 16.77
N GLY A 119 -9.38 1.61 15.86
CA GLY A 119 -7.98 1.19 15.98
C GLY A 119 -7.09 1.73 14.88
N ASN A 120 -5.78 1.64 15.11
CA ASN A 120 -4.73 2.09 14.19
C ASN A 120 -3.99 0.88 13.57
N PRO A 121 -3.45 1.01 12.34
CA PRO A 121 -3.66 2.12 11.42
C PRO A 121 -5.07 2.06 10.80
N CYS A 122 -5.65 3.24 10.55
CA CYS A 122 -6.91 3.42 9.82
C CYS A 122 -6.71 4.48 8.73
N LEU A 123 -7.25 4.22 7.53
CA LEU A 123 -7.18 5.14 6.39
C LEU A 123 -8.59 5.34 5.84
N ILE A 124 -9.12 6.54 6.01
CA ILE A 124 -10.43 6.94 5.49
C ILE A 124 -10.22 7.71 4.19
N ILE A 125 -10.89 7.29 3.12
CA ILE A 125 -10.80 7.96 1.81
C ILE A 125 -12.01 8.88 1.62
N ILE A 126 -11.73 10.14 1.32
CA ILE A 126 -12.70 11.18 1.01
C ILE A 126 -12.51 11.57 -0.46
N GLY A 127 -13.60 11.63 -1.20
CA GLY A 127 -13.57 11.99 -2.61
C GLY A 127 -13.46 13.50 -2.85
N PRO A 128 -13.26 13.91 -4.12
CA PRO A 128 -13.20 15.31 -4.54
C PRO A 128 -14.41 16.17 -4.13
N ASP A 129 -15.58 15.52 -3.96
CA ASP A 129 -16.83 16.16 -3.55
C ASP A 129 -16.97 16.31 -2.02
N GLY A 130 -15.95 15.92 -1.26
CA GLY A 130 -15.93 15.95 0.20
C GLY A 130 -16.71 14.84 0.88
N LYS A 131 -17.27 13.87 0.12
CA LYS A 131 -17.96 12.71 0.70
C LYS A 131 -16.99 11.58 0.96
N THR A 132 -17.30 10.77 1.97
CA THR A 132 -16.54 9.54 2.25
C THR A 132 -16.77 8.54 1.13
N ILE A 133 -15.69 8.12 0.47
CA ILE A 133 -15.70 7.03 -0.50
C ILE A 133 -15.65 5.69 0.27
N THR A 134 -14.71 5.54 1.19
CA THR A 134 -14.57 4.31 1.98
C THR A 134 -13.87 4.55 3.31
N LYS A 135 -14.25 3.77 4.32
CA LYS A 135 -13.53 3.69 5.61
C LYS A 135 -12.49 2.56 5.62
N GLN A 136 -12.44 1.75 4.56
CA GLN A 136 -11.61 0.55 4.45
C GLN A 136 -10.33 0.79 3.64
N GLY A 137 -9.84 2.04 3.57
CA GLY A 137 -8.70 2.41 2.73
C GLY A 137 -7.46 1.57 3.02
N ARG A 138 -7.18 1.24 4.29
CA ARG A 138 -6.07 0.35 4.66
C ARG A 138 -6.19 -1.02 4.02
N ASN A 139 -7.39 -1.60 4.00
CA ASN A 139 -7.64 -2.91 3.42
C ASN A 139 -7.46 -2.87 1.90
N LEU A 140 -8.00 -1.83 1.25
CA LEU A 140 -7.82 -1.65 -0.20
C LEU A 140 -6.35 -1.47 -0.60
N ILE A 141 -5.57 -0.70 0.16
CA ILE A 141 -4.12 -0.58 -0.06
C ILE A 141 -3.43 -1.94 0.11
N ASN A 142 -3.87 -2.74 1.08
CA ASN A 142 -3.27 -4.06 1.29
C ASN A 142 -3.57 -5.05 0.18
N LEU A 143 -4.80 -5.06 -0.32
CA LEU A 143 -5.29 -5.99 -1.33
C LEU A 143 -4.87 -5.57 -2.75
N TYR A 144 -5.02 -4.29 -3.09
CA TYR A 144 -4.93 -3.81 -4.46
C TYR A 144 -3.81 -2.78 -4.71
N GLN A 145 -3.12 -2.32 -3.65
CA GLN A 145 -2.02 -1.35 -3.75
C GLN A 145 -2.46 -0.07 -4.50
N GLU A 146 -1.66 0.45 -5.43
CA GLU A 146 -1.98 1.64 -6.23
C GLU A 146 -3.20 1.44 -7.15
N ASN A 147 -3.50 0.21 -7.57
CA ASN A 147 -4.65 -0.08 -8.43
C ASN A 147 -5.98 0.20 -7.74
N ALA A 148 -5.98 0.27 -6.40
CA ALA A 148 -7.14 0.67 -5.63
C ALA A 148 -7.65 2.07 -6.02
N TYR A 149 -6.77 2.99 -6.44
CA TYR A 149 -7.16 4.36 -6.81
C TYR A 149 -8.12 4.36 -8.03
N PRO A 150 -9.21 5.16 -8.03
CA PRO A 150 -9.59 6.22 -7.08
C PRO A 150 -10.41 5.76 -5.86
N PHE A 151 -10.30 4.49 -5.49
CA PHE A 151 -10.97 3.84 -4.35
C PHE A 151 -12.49 3.77 -4.47
N THR A 152 -13.03 4.07 -5.65
CA THR A 152 -14.47 4.03 -5.91
C THR A 152 -14.99 2.60 -5.88
N VAL A 153 -16.28 2.45 -5.56
CA VAL A 153 -16.95 1.15 -5.56
C VAL A 153 -16.78 0.45 -6.91
N ALA A 154 -16.99 1.17 -8.02
CA ALA A 154 -16.84 0.61 -9.35
C ALA A 154 -15.41 0.12 -9.66
N GLN A 155 -14.38 0.82 -9.18
CA GLN A 155 -12.99 0.38 -9.35
C GLN A 155 -12.71 -0.88 -8.53
N VAL A 156 -13.21 -0.95 -7.30
CA VAL A 156 -13.06 -2.13 -6.44
C VAL A 156 -13.78 -3.34 -7.03
N GLU A 157 -15.02 -3.17 -7.50
CA GLU A 157 -15.79 -4.24 -8.17
C GLU A 157 -15.07 -4.76 -9.42
N LEU A 158 -14.42 -3.88 -10.19
CA LEU A 158 -13.62 -4.28 -11.35
C LEU A 158 -12.43 -5.16 -10.92
N LEU A 159 -11.67 -4.74 -9.90
CA LEU A 159 -10.51 -5.47 -9.41
C LEU A 159 -10.90 -6.82 -8.80
N GLU A 160 -12.01 -6.87 -8.04
CA GLU A 160 -12.55 -8.11 -7.49
C GLU A 160 -12.92 -9.09 -8.61
N LYS A 161 -13.55 -8.60 -9.69
CA LYS A 161 -13.87 -9.42 -10.85
C LYS A 161 -12.62 -9.92 -11.57
N GLU A 162 -11.59 -9.10 -11.74
CA GLU A 162 -10.32 -9.53 -12.34
C GLU A 162 -9.65 -10.64 -11.52
N ILE A 163 -9.67 -10.51 -10.18
CA ILE A 163 -9.15 -11.54 -9.28
C ILE A 163 -9.96 -12.83 -9.38
N GLU A 164 -11.29 -12.75 -9.40
CA GLU A 164 -12.18 -13.90 -9.57
C GLU A 164 -11.90 -14.64 -10.88
N GLU A 165 -11.80 -13.92 -12.00
CA GLU A 165 -11.47 -14.52 -13.30
C GLU A 165 -10.07 -15.14 -13.30
N ALA A 166 -9.08 -14.46 -12.70
CA ALA A 166 -7.73 -15.01 -12.57
C ALA A 166 -7.70 -16.27 -11.70
N ALA A 167 -8.48 -16.30 -10.62
CA ALA A 167 -8.55 -17.42 -9.69
C ALA A 167 -9.05 -18.73 -10.34
N LYS A 168 -9.88 -18.65 -11.38
CA LYS A 168 -10.33 -19.82 -12.16
C LYS A 168 -9.18 -20.59 -12.83
N SER A 169 -8.05 -19.93 -13.05
CA SER A 169 -6.86 -20.55 -13.64
C SER A 169 -5.89 -21.11 -12.59
N LEU A 170 -6.13 -20.85 -11.31
CA LEU A 170 -5.25 -21.32 -10.24
C LEU A 170 -5.47 -22.82 -9.96
N PRO A 171 -4.41 -23.54 -9.59
CA PRO A 171 -4.52 -24.91 -9.11
C PRO A 171 -5.48 -25.02 -7.92
N ARG A 172 -6.27 -26.10 -7.88
CA ARG A 172 -7.21 -26.35 -6.78
C ARG A 172 -6.49 -26.61 -5.45
N SER A 173 -5.28 -27.15 -5.49
CA SER A 173 -4.47 -27.42 -4.31
C SER A 173 -2.98 -27.37 -4.63
N GLU A 174 -2.16 -26.97 -3.67
CA GLU A 174 -0.71 -26.84 -3.79
C GLU A 174 0.00 -26.98 -2.42
N TYR A 175 1.29 -27.30 -2.42
CA TYR A 175 2.13 -27.30 -1.21
C TYR A 175 2.93 -26.00 -1.09
N HIS A 176 2.97 -25.41 0.10
CA HIS A 176 3.65 -24.14 0.36
C HIS A 176 5.02 -24.35 1.00
N ALA A 177 6.07 -23.66 0.54
CA ALA A 177 7.42 -23.77 1.12
C ALA A 177 7.50 -23.49 2.63
N GLY A 178 6.57 -22.71 3.19
CA GLY A 178 6.47 -22.39 4.61
C GLY A 178 5.52 -23.28 5.41
N HIS A 179 4.95 -24.33 4.83
CA HIS A 179 3.93 -25.17 5.47
C HIS A 179 3.99 -26.64 5.03
N CYS A 180 3.64 -27.60 5.89
CA CYS A 180 3.82 -29.03 5.62
C CYS A 180 2.60 -29.75 5.04
N HIS A 181 1.39 -29.24 5.24
CA HIS A 181 0.18 -29.82 4.66
C HIS A 181 -0.11 -29.22 3.28
N GLU A 182 -0.91 -29.93 2.48
CA GLU A 182 -1.45 -29.40 1.23
C GLU A 182 -2.46 -28.29 1.54
N LEU A 183 -2.40 -27.19 0.78
CA LEU A 183 -3.36 -26.10 0.90
C LEU A 183 -4.37 -26.20 -0.23
N THR A 184 -5.64 -25.99 0.09
CA THR A 184 -6.74 -25.96 -0.87
C THR A 184 -7.07 -24.51 -1.21
N LEU A 185 -7.27 -24.22 -2.50
CA LEU A 185 -7.79 -22.94 -2.94
C LEU A 185 -9.26 -22.80 -2.52
N VAL A 186 -9.56 -21.79 -1.72
CA VAL A 186 -10.90 -21.46 -1.23
C VAL A 186 -11.28 -20.04 -1.65
N SER A 187 -12.58 -19.82 -1.85
CA SER A 187 -13.19 -18.51 -2.01
C SER A 187 -14.17 -18.23 -0.86
N GLU A 188 -14.72 -17.03 -0.79
CA GLU A 188 -15.74 -16.67 0.21
C GLU A 188 -16.94 -17.62 0.24
N GLY A 189 -17.31 -18.20 -0.92
CA GLY A 189 -18.40 -19.16 -1.03
C GLY A 189 -18.06 -20.60 -0.59
N THR A 190 -16.78 -20.93 -0.42
CA THR A 190 -16.30 -22.30 -0.16
C THR A 190 -15.46 -22.42 1.11
N GLY A 191 -15.60 -21.47 2.04
CA GLY A 191 -14.92 -21.50 3.34
C GLY A 191 -13.77 -20.50 3.51
N GLY A 192 -13.51 -19.67 2.49
CA GLY A 192 -12.66 -18.49 2.61
C GLY A 192 -13.40 -17.30 3.23
N GLY A 193 -12.70 -16.18 3.42
CA GLY A 193 -13.24 -14.97 4.03
C GLY A 193 -12.14 -13.94 4.30
N PRO A 194 -12.32 -13.00 5.22
CA PRO A 194 -11.23 -12.17 5.72
C PRO A 194 -10.22 -12.99 6.53
N PHE A 195 -8.93 -12.89 6.20
CA PHE A 195 -7.85 -13.62 6.88
C PHE A 195 -6.59 -12.77 7.04
N ILE A 196 -5.66 -13.21 7.91
CA ILE A 196 -4.30 -12.68 7.95
C ILE A 196 -3.38 -13.72 7.33
N CYS A 197 -2.74 -13.37 6.22
CA CYS A 197 -1.87 -14.27 5.48
C CYS A 197 -0.66 -14.68 6.34
N CYS A 198 -0.47 -15.98 6.55
CA CYS A 198 0.61 -16.52 7.37
C CYS A 198 2.02 -16.33 6.78
N ASP A 199 2.13 -15.98 5.49
CA ASP A 199 3.42 -15.73 4.83
C ASP A 199 3.89 -14.27 4.96
N CYS A 200 2.98 -13.29 4.79
CA CYS A 200 3.32 -11.87 4.77
C CYS A 200 2.75 -11.05 5.93
N ASP A 201 1.95 -11.65 6.82
CA ASP A 201 1.20 -10.99 7.91
C ASP A 201 0.23 -9.88 7.45
N GLU A 202 -0.19 -9.88 6.17
CA GLU A 202 -1.12 -8.88 5.65
C GLU A 202 -2.55 -9.41 5.56
N GLN A 203 -3.50 -8.50 5.71
CA GLN A 203 -4.92 -8.78 5.53
C GLN A 203 -5.19 -9.30 4.11
N GLY A 204 -5.85 -10.45 4.01
CA GLY A 204 -6.46 -10.99 2.80
C GLY A 204 -7.98 -11.01 2.90
N SER A 205 -8.63 -11.18 1.75
CA SER A 205 -10.07 -11.40 1.65
C SER A 205 -10.39 -12.12 0.34
N GLY A 206 -11.50 -12.86 0.31
CA GLY A 206 -11.97 -13.60 -0.86
C GLY A 206 -11.18 -14.88 -1.09
N TRP A 207 -10.29 -14.88 -2.09
CA TRP A 207 -9.51 -16.04 -2.49
C TRP A 207 -8.27 -16.25 -1.61
N ALA A 208 -8.07 -17.49 -1.16
CA ALA A 208 -6.93 -17.89 -0.34
C ALA A 208 -6.54 -19.34 -0.60
N TYR A 209 -5.29 -19.69 -0.32
CA TYR A 209 -4.89 -21.09 -0.13
C TYR A 209 -4.96 -21.39 1.36
N LEU A 210 -5.84 -22.29 1.75
CA LEU A 210 -6.14 -22.67 3.13
C LEU A 210 -5.78 -24.14 3.38
N CYS A 211 -4.96 -24.38 4.38
CA CYS A 211 -4.78 -25.70 4.97
C CYS A 211 -5.98 -26.03 5.87
N LEU A 212 -6.78 -27.00 5.46
CA LEU A 212 -7.97 -27.43 6.21
C LEU A 212 -7.62 -28.19 7.50
N GLU A 213 -6.38 -28.66 7.65
CA GLU A 213 -5.93 -29.41 8.82
C GLU A 213 -5.57 -28.50 10.01
N CYS A 214 -4.92 -27.36 9.75
CA CYS A 214 -4.40 -26.49 10.81
C CYS A 214 -4.74 -25.01 10.66
N GLY A 215 -5.47 -24.62 9.61
CA GLY A 215 -5.86 -23.23 9.38
C GLY A 215 -4.74 -22.32 8.86
N TYR A 216 -3.63 -22.88 8.35
CA TYR A 216 -2.59 -22.08 7.70
C TYR A 216 -3.13 -21.52 6.38
N GLU A 217 -3.18 -20.19 6.25
CA GLU A 217 -3.85 -19.52 5.14
C GLU A 217 -2.96 -18.44 4.53
N VAL A 218 -2.85 -18.42 3.20
CA VAL A 218 -2.01 -17.45 2.48
C VAL A 218 -2.73 -16.84 1.28
N HIS A 219 -2.34 -15.62 0.90
CA HIS A 219 -2.81 -15.02 -0.35
C HIS A 219 -2.38 -15.88 -1.54
N PRO A 220 -3.16 -15.88 -2.65
CA PRO A 220 -2.73 -16.51 -3.90
C PRO A 220 -1.35 -16.02 -4.39
N ARG A 221 -1.04 -14.73 -4.23
CA ARG A 221 0.27 -14.14 -4.56
C ARG A 221 1.41 -14.54 -3.61
N CYS A 222 1.07 -14.98 -2.40
CA CYS A 222 2.01 -15.46 -1.41
C CYS A 222 2.25 -16.97 -1.53
N MET A 223 1.58 -17.64 -2.47
CA MET A 223 1.81 -19.04 -2.72
C MET A 223 3.22 -19.24 -3.29
N ARG A 224 4.03 -20.03 -2.58
CA ARG A 224 5.38 -20.48 -2.98
C ARG A 224 5.38 -21.99 -3.18
N PRO A 225 4.96 -22.49 -4.36
CA PRO A 225 4.77 -23.92 -4.60
C PRO A 225 6.06 -24.71 -4.41
N VAL A 226 5.97 -25.86 -3.74
CA VAL A 226 7.05 -26.84 -3.61
C VAL A 226 6.53 -28.23 -3.94
N ALA A 227 7.42 -29.14 -4.32
CA ALA A 227 7.04 -30.54 -4.46
C ALA A 227 6.66 -31.13 -3.09
N PRO A 228 5.72 -32.09 -3.04
CA PRO A 228 5.38 -32.78 -1.81
C PRO A 228 6.62 -33.43 -1.18
N ALA A 229 6.74 -33.32 0.15
CA ALA A 229 7.84 -33.95 0.89
C ALA A 229 7.78 -35.47 0.70
N GLY A 230 8.63 -36.01 -0.19
CA GLY A 230 8.66 -37.42 -0.56
C GLY A 230 8.96 -37.72 -2.03
N SER A 231 8.96 -36.71 -2.93
CA SER A 231 9.37 -36.91 -4.32
C SER A 231 10.89 -36.87 -4.46
N ILE A 232 11.54 -38.04 -4.51
CA ILE A 232 12.89 -38.18 -5.04
C ILE A 232 12.77 -38.23 -6.56
N GLU A 233 13.32 -37.21 -7.25
CA GLU A 233 13.97 -37.22 -8.58
C GLU A 233 13.99 -35.77 -9.07
N GLY A 234 15.14 -35.15 -9.30
CA GLY A 234 15.97 -35.42 -10.47
C GLY A 234 15.91 -34.18 -11.35
N SER A 235 16.99 -33.41 -11.34
CA SER A 235 17.22 -32.17 -12.11
C SER A 235 16.51 -32.12 -13.47
N LYS A 236 15.53 -31.22 -13.63
CA LYS A 236 15.24 -30.56 -14.91
C LYS A 236 14.88 -29.10 -14.68
N GLU A 237 15.57 -28.26 -15.43
CA GLU A 237 15.50 -26.81 -15.42
C GLU A 237 14.06 -26.30 -15.59
N ASN A 238 13.62 -25.44 -14.67
CA ASN A 238 12.35 -24.73 -14.76
C ASN A 238 12.45 -23.62 -15.82
N VAL A 239 11.93 -23.89 -17.01
CA VAL A 239 11.70 -22.90 -18.06
C VAL A 239 10.34 -22.25 -17.82
N TYR A 240 10.23 -21.32 -16.87
CA TYR A 240 9.09 -20.40 -16.77
C TYR A 240 9.45 -19.15 -15.95
N TRP A 241 10.23 -18.23 -16.54
CA TRP A 241 10.30 -16.81 -16.13
C TRP A 241 10.75 -15.91 -17.28
N LYS A 242 9.81 -15.47 -18.13
CA LYS A 242 9.97 -14.21 -18.88
C LYS A 242 8.63 -13.51 -19.00
N LEU A 243 8.21 -12.87 -17.92
CA LEU A 243 7.53 -11.57 -17.99
C LEU A 243 7.91 -10.76 -16.73
N GLY A 244 8.68 -9.68 -16.96
CA GLY A 244 8.69 -8.47 -16.13
C GLY A 244 9.50 -8.49 -14.82
N ARG A 245 10.81 -8.26 -14.90
CA ARG A 245 11.55 -7.50 -13.87
C ARG A 245 12.69 -6.73 -14.53
N ASP A 246 12.41 -5.49 -14.90
CA ASP A 246 13.42 -4.44 -14.95
C ASP A 246 13.20 -3.57 -13.71
N VAL A 247 14.06 -3.74 -12.70
CA VAL A 247 14.58 -2.60 -11.91
C VAL A 247 15.98 -3.01 -11.45
N GLY A 248 16.97 -2.25 -11.90
CA GLY A 248 18.37 -2.49 -11.59
C GLY A 248 18.76 -2.11 -10.17
N ILE A 249 20.00 -2.48 -9.83
CA ILE A 249 21.09 -1.69 -9.23
C ILE A 249 22.05 -2.71 -8.64
N PHE A 250 23.30 -2.74 -9.09
CA PHE A 250 24.43 -2.98 -8.20
C PHE A 250 25.70 -2.31 -8.73
N SER A 251 26.49 -1.91 -7.75
CA SER A 251 27.63 -1.01 -7.71
C SER A 251 28.87 -1.41 -8.52
N SER A 252 29.58 -0.37 -9.00
CA SER A 252 31.02 -0.28 -9.31
C SER A 252 31.91 -0.91 -8.20
N PRO A 253 33.20 -1.33 -8.43
CA PRO A 253 34.14 -0.70 -9.36
C PRO A 253 35.24 -1.53 -10.06
N PHE A 254 35.88 -0.82 -10.99
CA PHE A 254 37.32 -0.84 -11.36
C PHE A 254 37.86 -1.64 -12.57
N PHE A 255 38.50 -0.83 -13.42
CA PHE A 255 39.55 -1.04 -14.45
C PHE A 255 39.21 -1.65 -15.81
N GLY A 256 39.43 -0.84 -16.86
CA GLY A 256 39.78 -1.32 -18.19
C GLY A 256 39.45 -0.37 -19.34
N HIS A 257 40.32 0.61 -19.58
CA HIS A 257 40.38 1.50 -20.75
C HIS A 257 39.96 0.88 -22.10
N PHE A 258 39.21 1.59 -22.94
CA PHE A 258 39.69 2.24 -24.19
C PHE A 258 38.54 2.83 -25.05
N ASN A 259 38.54 4.16 -25.10
CA ASN A 259 38.20 5.14 -26.15
C ASN A 259 37.54 4.77 -27.52
N ILE A 260 36.65 5.71 -27.91
CA ILE A 260 36.56 6.47 -29.19
C ILE A 260 35.47 6.11 -30.26
N THR A 261 34.54 7.06 -30.40
CA THR A 261 33.74 7.56 -31.57
C THR A 261 32.84 6.60 -32.36
N PHE A 262 31.51 6.83 -32.42
CA PHE A 262 30.75 7.85 -33.21
C PHE A 262 30.17 7.21 -34.47
N VAL A 263 28.85 7.00 -34.54
CA VAL A 263 28.10 7.08 -35.80
C VAL A 263 26.71 7.64 -35.51
N SER A 264 26.36 8.64 -36.30
CA SER A 264 25.16 9.44 -36.26
C SER A 264 23.94 8.77 -36.90
N SER A 265 22.80 9.39 -36.60
CA SER A 265 21.69 9.73 -37.51
C SER A 265 20.81 8.61 -38.07
N LEU A 266 19.49 8.75 -37.83
CA LEU A 266 18.57 9.36 -38.80
C LEU A 266 17.15 9.42 -38.22
N LEU A 267 16.64 10.63 -38.00
CA LEU A 267 15.22 10.95 -38.11
C LEU A 267 15.08 11.88 -39.31
N ASN A 268 14.19 11.50 -40.22
CA ASN A 268 13.10 12.34 -40.73
C ASN A 268 11.96 11.41 -41.17
#